data_AF-A0A952VHA9-F1
#
_entry.id   AF-A0A952VHA9-F1
#
_cell.length_a   1.000
_cell.length_b   1.000
_cell.length_c   1.000
_cell.angle_alpha   90.00
_cell.angle_beta   90.00
_cell.angle_gamma   90.00
#
_symmetry.space_group_name_H-M   'P 1'
#
loop_
_entity.id
_entity.type
_entity.pdbx_description
1 polymer ?
#
loop_
_entity_poly.entity_id
_entity_poly.type
_entity_poly.pdbx_seq_one_letter_code
_entity_poly.pdbx_strand_id
1 'polypeptide(L)'
;QRAECEELKEHLAKLGGTKKVRELLAAEENPNRQAFVQNRRLVVATPTRVATDPLFSRVRFDVLMVDDAPKIPAPSLLAAASLVRERIVVSGDPRDVAAVGQWVMPQKGTRTASETAPVPLA
;
A
#
# COMPACT_ATOMS: atom_id res chain seq x y z
N GLN A 1 34.73 29.39 -12.50
CA GLN A 1 35.21 28.10 -11.93
C GLN A 1 35.75 28.19 -10.49
N ARG A 2 36.84 28.92 -10.15
CA ARG A 2 37.25 29.05 -8.73
C ARG A 2 36.39 30.01 -7.90
N ALA A 3 36.01 31.16 -8.47
CA ALA A 3 35.19 32.17 -7.79
C ALA A 3 33.78 31.66 -7.44
N GLU A 4 33.11 31.00 -8.38
CA GLU A 4 31.79 30.37 -8.15
C GLU A 4 31.85 29.29 -7.05
N CYS A 5 32.99 28.59 -6.91
CA CYS A 5 33.15 27.54 -5.91
C CYS A 5 33.41 28.11 -4.50
N GLU A 6 34.00 29.30 -4.41
CA GLU A 6 34.13 30.06 -3.15
C GLU A 6 32.80 30.67 -2.72
N GLU A 7 32.05 31.24 -3.67
CA GLU A 7 30.72 31.79 -3.42
C GLU A 7 29.74 30.69 -2.96
N LEU A 8 29.78 29.51 -3.60
CA LEU A 8 29.02 28.34 -3.14
C LEU A 8 29.44 27.87 -1.74
N LYS A 9 30.73 27.95 -1.39
CA LYS A 9 31.21 27.60 -0.04
C LYS A 9 30.73 28.59 1.01
N GLU A 10 30.73 29.89 0.70
CA GLU A 10 30.18 30.92 1.59
C GLU A 10 28.68 30.74 1.80
N HIS A 11 27.94 30.39 0.75
CA HIS A 11 26.51 30.13 0.84
C HIS A 11 26.21 28.87 1.67
N LEU A 12 27.01 27.81 1.51
CA LEU A 12 26.97 26.61 2.34
C LEU A 12 27.29 26.89 3.81
N ALA A 13 28.26 27.76 4.08
CA ALA A 13 28.62 28.17 5.45
C ALA A 13 27.50 29.00 6.11
N LYS A 14 26.91 29.96 5.38
CA LYS A 14 25.77 30.79 5.84
C LYS A 14 24.53 29.95 6.14
N LEU A 15 24.30 28.87 5.41
CA LEU A 15 23.21 27.92 5.65
C LEU A 15 23.47 26.95 6.81
N GLY A 16 24.59 27.06 7.54
CA GLY A 16 24.91 26.20 8.69
C GLY A 16 25.77 24.97 8.33
N GLY A 17 26.43 25.01 7.18
CA GLY A 17 27.29 23.95 6.66
C GLY A 17 26.54 22.83 5.93
N THR A 18 27.29 21.87 5.38
CA THR A 18 26.75 20.71 4.66
C THR A 18 25.82 19.87 5.53
N LYS A 19 25.99 19.91 6.85
CA LYS A 19 25.12 19.20 7.81
C LYS A 19 23.71 19.77 7.82
N LYS A 20 23.56 21.10 7.90
CA LYS A 20 22.24 21.76 7.90
C LYS A 20 21.56 21.68 6.54
N VAL A 21 22.32 21.79 5.45
CA VAL A 21 21.79 21.58 4.08
C VAL A 21 21.33 20.14 3.89
N ARG A 22 22.05 19.15 4.42
CA ARG A 22 21.62 17.75 4.41
C ARG A 22 20.40 17.50 5.29
N GLU A 23 20.29 18.16 6.44
CA GLU A 23 19.10 18.12 7.30
C GLU A 23 17.88 18.79 6.64
N LEU A 24 18.06 19.92 5.96
CA LEU A 24 17.01 20.62 5.21
C LEU A 24 16.55 19.80 3.99
N LEU A 25 17.49 19.22 3.23
CA LEU A 25 17.18 18.30 2.13
C LEU A 25 16.48 17.04 2.64
N ALA A 26 16.93 16.46 3.78
CA ALA A 26 16.25 15.33 4.40
C ALA A 26 14.86 15.69 4.95
N ALA A 27 14.65 16.95 5.36
CA ALA A 27 13.35 17.47 5.78
C ALA A 27 12.40 17.72 4.59
N GLU A 28 12.93 18.13 3.43
CA GLU A 28 12.18 18.27 2.17
C GLU A 28 11.89 16.95 1.46
N GLU A 29 12.74 15.93 1.65
CA GLU A 29 12.53 14.58 1.12
C GLU A 29 11.56 13.77 2.00
N ASN A 30 11.35 14.20 3.25
CA ASN A 30 10.49 13.53 4.23
C ASN A 30 9.56 14.48 5.02
N PRO A 31 8.85 15.45 4.39
CA PRO A 31 7.91 16.29 5.10
C PRO A 31 6.68 15.43 5.41
N ASN A 32 6.73 14.79 6.56
CA ASN A 32 5.63 14.22 7.33
C ASN A 32 4.50 13.67 6.46
N ARG A 33 4.81 12.72 5.55
CA ARG A 33 3.81 12.02 4.70
C ARG A 33 2.65 11.50 5.54
N GLN A 34 2.94 11.13 6.79
CA GLN A 34 1.99 10.77 7.82
C GLN A 34 0.99 11.90 8.14
N ALA A 35 1.48 13.11 8.45
CA ALA A 35 0.63 14.27 8.70
C ALA A 35 -0.16 14.70 7.46
N PHE A 36 0.38 14.47 6.25
CA PHE A 36 -0.38 14.73 5.03
C PHE A 36 -1.61 13.82 4.92
N VAL A 37 -1.46 12.52 5.18
CA VAL A 37 -2.60 11.59 5.14
C VAL A 37 -3.58 11.83 6.29
N GLN A 38 -3.10 12.13 7.49
CA GLN A 38 -3.96 12.39 8.65
C GLN A 38 -4.85 13.62 8.49
N ASN A 39 -4.37 14.66 7.80
CA ASN A 39 -5.12 15.90 7.58
C ASN A 39 -6.06 15.84 6.35
N ARG A 40 -6.00 14.77 5.56
CA ARG A 40 -6.80 14.64 4.35
C ARG A 40 -8.03 13.77 4.63
N ARG A 41 -9.20 14.28 4.25
CA ARG A 41 -10.48 13.58 4.36
C ARG A 41 -10.65 12.46 3.33
N LEU A 42 -9.85 12.46 2.26
CA LEU A 42 -9.90 11.49 1.17
C LEU A 42 -8.48 11.17 0.70
N VAL A 43 -8.21 9.88 0.50
CA VAL A 43 -6.95 9.37 -0.03
C VAL A 43 -7.26 8.40 -1.17
N VAL A 44 -6.61 8.60 -2.31
CA VAL A 44 -6.74 7.73 -3.49
C VAL A 44 -5.39 7.05 -3.73
N ALA A 45 -5.40 5.73 -3.83
CA ALA A 45 -4.19 4.94 -4.04
C ALA A 45 -4.52 3.65 -4.79
N THR A 46 -3.51 3.09 -5.47
CA THR A 46 -3.62 1.77 -6.07
C THR A 46 -3.64 0.68 -4.99
N PRO A 47 -4.36 -0.45 -5.19
CA PRO A 47 -4.50 -1.48 -4.17
C PRO A 47 -3.16 -2.04 -3.66
N THR A 48 -2.20 -2.24 -4.57
CA THR A 48 -0.84 -2.70 -4.23
C THR A 48 -0.11 -1.72 -3.30
N ARG A 49 -0.32 -0.41 -3.48
CA ARG A 49 0.31 0.61 -2.64
C ARG A 49 -0.32 0.65 -1.25
N VAL A 50 -1.62 0.43 -1.14
CA VAL A 50 -2.30 0.30 0.16
C VAL A 50 -1.75 -0.90 0.95
N ALA A 51 -1.44 -2.01 0.26
CA ALA A 51 -0.90 -3.20 0.89
C ALA A 51 0.59 -3.10 1.30
N THR A 52 1.38 -2.28 0.60
CA THR A 52 2.85 -2.28 0.74
C THR A 52 3.44 -1.00 1.34
N ASP A 53 2.78 0.15 1.21
CA ASP A 53 3.31 1.44 1.68
C ASP A 53 3.07 1.59 3.20
N PRO A 54 4.14 1.74 4.02
CA PRO A 54 4.02 1.89 5.47
C PRO A 54 3.14 3.06 5.91
N LEU A 55 2.91 4.03 5.02
CA LEU A 55 1.97 5.13 5.21
C LEU A 55 0.60 4.66 5.72
N PHE A 56 0.11 3.52 5.20
CA PHE A 56 -1.21 2.98 5.52
C PHE A 56 -1.23 2.13 6.81
N SER A 57 -0.07 1.75 7.34
CA SER A 57 0.02 0.85 8.51
C SER A 57 -0.55 1.45 9.81
N ARG A 58 -0.59 2.79 9.92
CA ARG A 58 -1.00 3.51 11.13
C ARG A 58 -2.24 4.38 10.96
N VAL A 59 -2.94 4.25 9.83
CA VAL A 59 -4.10 5.05 9.50
C VAL A 59 -5.32 4.15 9.41
N ARG A 60 -6.44 4.64 9.95
CA ARG A 60 -7.74 3.99 9.82
C ARG A 60 -8.64 4.88 9.00
N PHE A 61 -9.48 4.28 8.18
CA PHE A 61 -10.49 4.98 7.38
C PHE A 61 -11.87 4.54 7.83
N ASP A 62 -12.84 5.44 7.79
CA ASP A 62 -14.22 5.09 8.10
C ASP A 62 -14.85 4.31 6.93
N VAL A 63 -14.52 4.74 5.70
CA VAL A 63 -15.08 4.18 4.46
C VAL A 63 -13.99 3.84 3.45
N LEU A 64 -14.13 2.70 2.77
CA LEU A 64 -13.37 2.33 1.57
C LEU A 64 -14.31 2.25 0.37
N MET A 65 -13.88 2.83 -0.74
CA MET A 65 -14.53 2.68 -2.05
C MET A 65 -13.55 2.00 -2.99
N VAL A 66 -13.97 0.89 -3.58
CA VAL A 66 -13.19 0.12 -4.54
C VAL A 66 -13.91 0.15 -5.88
N ASP A 67 -13.24 0.75 -6.87
CA ASP A 67 -13.71 0.72 -8.24
C ASP A 67 -13.12 -0.45 -9.02
N ASP A 68 -13.90 -0.98 -9.98
CA ASP A 68 -13.52 -2.11 -10.83
C ASP A 68 -12.97 -3.33 -10.05
N ALA A 69 -13.59 -3.60 -8.90
CA ALA A 69 -13.09 -4.53 -7.89
C ALA A 69 -12.79 -5.96 -8.41
N PRO A 70 -13.60 -6.57 -9.29
CA PRO A 70 -13.33 -7.92 -9.82
C PRO A 70 -11.95 -8.07 -10.49
N LYS A 71 -11.34 -6.97 -10.93
CA LYS A 71 -10.00 -6.95 -11.55
C LYS A 71 -8.86 -6.92 -10.54
N ILE A 72 -9.17 -6.68 -9.25
CA ILE A 72 -8.19 -6.53 -8.19
C ILE A 72 -8.00 -7.86 -7.45
N PRO A 73 -6.76 -8.31 -7.20
CA PRO A 73 -6.50 -9.52 -6.43
C PRO A 73 -7.14 -9.47 -5.04
N ALA A 74 -7.78 -10.58 -4.64
CA ALA A 74 -8.44 -10.68 -3.33
C ALA A 74 -7.53 -10.32 -2.14
N PRO A 75 -6.23 -10.69 -2.09
CA PRO A 75 -5.35 -10.29 -0.99
C PRO A 75 -5.16 -8.78 -0.88
N SER A 76 -5.09 -8.06 -2.01
CA SER A 76 -4.94 -6.60 -2.01
C SER A 76 -6.20 -5.90 -1.50
N LEU A 77 -7.38 -6.43 -1.86
CA LEU A 77 -8.65 -5.95 -1.33
C LEU A 77 -8.77 -6.21 0.16
N LEU A 78 -8.34 -7.40 0.62
CA LEU A 78 -8.33 -7.73 2.04
C LEU A 78 -7.40 -6.80 2.83
N ALA A 79 -6.21 -6.51 2.30
CA ALA A 79 -5.29 -5.56 2.91
C ALA A 79 -5.92 -4.16 3.04
N ALA A 80 -6.56 -3.66 1.98
CA ALA A 80 -7.25 -2.37 2.03
C ALA A 80 -8.45 -2.38 2.99
N ALA A 81 -9.27 -3.43 2.95
CA ALA A 81 -10.43 -3.61 3.83
C ALA A 81 -10.04 -3.66 5.31
N SER A 82 -8.85 -4.19 5.65
CA SER A 82 -8.37 -4.28 7.03
C SER A 82 -8.16 -2.91 7.70
N LEU A 83 -8.02 -1.84 6.91
CA LEU A 83 -7.82 -0.47 7.38
C LEU A 83 -9.13 0.26 7.68
N VAL A 84 -10.26 -0.33 7.32
CA VAL A 84 -11.59 0.29 7.34
C VAL A 84 -12.34 -0.09 8.61
N ARG A 85 -13.13 0.84 9.15
CA ARG A 85 -13.89 0.62 10.39
C ARG A 85 -15.38 0.47 10.18
N GLU A 86 -15.98 1.22 9.25
CA GLU A 86 -17.45 1.28 9.17
C GLU A 86 -17.98 0.62 7.89
N ARG A 87 -17.53 1.04 6.71
CA ARG A 87 -18.20 0.65 5.45
C ARG A 87 -17.24 0.40 4.30
N ILE A 88 -17.56 -0.62 3.50
CA ILE A 88 -16.85 -0.93 2.26
C ILE A 88 -17.86 -0.89 1.12
N VAL A 89 -17.58 -0.07 0.11
CA VAL A 89 -18.35 0.03 -1.13
C VAL A 89 -17.50 -0.56 -2.25
N VAL A 90 -18.10 -1.47 -3.02
CA VAL A 90 -17.42 -2.22 -4.07
C VAL A 90 -18.23 -2.05 -5.36
N SER A 91 -17.60 -1.52 -6.41
CA SER A 91 -18.18 -1.43 -7.76
C SER A 91 -17.38 -2.29 -8.75
N GLY A 92 -18.06 -2.69 -9.82
CA GLY A 92 -17.49 -3.49 -10.92
C GLY A 92 -18.55 -4.38 -11.56
N ASP A 93 -18.22 -4.96 -12.71
CA ASP A 93 -19.09 -5.91 -13.41
C ASP A 93 -18.99 -7.31 -12.80
N PRO A 94 -20.08 -7.92 -12.30
CA PRO A 94 -20.05 -9.28 -11.76
C PRO A 94 -19.54 -10.33 -12.75
N ARG A 95 -19.66 -10.09 -14.07
CA ARG A 95 -19.17 -11.00 -15.12
C ARG A 95 -17.64 -11.08 -15.13
N ASP A 96 -16.97 -10.00 -14.72
CA ASP A 96 -15.50 -9.94 -14.65
C ASP A 96 -14.95 -10.84 -13.53
N VAL A 97 -15.77 -11.19 -12.52
CA VAL A 97 -15.34 -12.09 -11.44
C VAL A 97 -14.96 -13.46 -12.00
N ALA A 98 -15.76 -13.99 -12.94
CA ALA A 98 -15.48 -15.26 -13.60
C ALA A 98 -14.42 -15.12 -14.70
N ALA A 99 -14.42 -14.01 -15.44
CA ALA A 99 -13.52 -13.82 -16.58
C ALA A 99 -12.07 -13.53 -16.16
N VAL A 100 -11.86 -12.68 -15.16
CA VAL A 100 -10.52 -12.30 -14.68
C VAL A 100 -10.01 -13.32 -13.66
N GLY A 101 -10.92 -13.97 -12.92
CA GLY A 101 -10.58 -15.07 -12.01
C GLY A 101 -9.76 -14.67 -10.77
N GLN A 102 -9.67 -13.38 -10.44
CA GLN A 102 -8.91 -12.91 -9.28
C GLN A 102 -9.53 -13.33 -7.95
N TRP A 103 -10.82 -13.68 -7.95
CA TRP A 103 -11.59 -14.05 -6.76
C TRP A 103 -12.10 -15.48 -6.82
N VAL A 104 -11.47 -16.36 -7.62
CA VAL A 104 -11.88 -17.77 -7.72
C VAL A 104 -11.86 -18.39 -6.32
N MET A 105 -13.04 -18.65 -5.78
CA MET A 105 -13.20 -19.36 -4.53
C MET A 105 -13.02 -20.85 -4.80
N PRO A 106 -12.29 -21.59 -3.94
CA PRO A 106 -12.28 -23.04 -4.02
C PRO A 106 -13.72 -23.52 -3.87
N GLN A 107 -14.23 -24.20 -4.89
CA GLN A 107 -15.57 -24.75 -4.85
C GLN A 107 -15.67 -25.77 -3.71
N LYS A 108 -16.75 -25.70 -2.94
CA LYS A 108 -17.10 -26.65 -1.88
C LYS A 108 -17.37 -28.02 -2.53
N GLY A 109 -16.32 -28.78 -2.83
CA GLY A 109 -16.45 -30.04 -3.56
C GLY A 109 -15.19 -30.87 -3.78
N THR A 110 -14.00 -30.37 -3.51
CA THR A 110 -12.76 -31.16 -3.62
C THR A 110 -12.03 -31.22 -2.28
N ARG A 111 -12.64 -31.90 -1.30
CA ARG A 111 -11.82 -32.75 -0.44
C ARG A 111 -11.47 -33.94 -1.31
N THR A 112 -10.30 -33.91 -1.94
CA THR A 112 -9.67 -35.16 -2.36
C THR A 112 -9.55 -35.99 -1.10
N ALA A 113 -10.35 -37.06 -1.02
CA ALA A 113 -10.10 -38.11 -0.06
C ALA A 113 -8.67 -38.58 -0.36
N SER A 114 -7.72 -38.20 0.49
CA SER A 114 -6.46 -38.92 0.56
C SER A 114 -6.81 -40.28 1.12
N GLU A 115 -7.18 -41.19 0.23
CA GLU A 115 -7.23 -42.63 0.49
C GLU A 115 -5.81 -43.04 0.89
N THR A 116 -5.53 -42.93 2.18
CA THR A 116 -4.34 -43.52 2.78
C THR A 116 -4.65 -45.00 2.84
N ALA A 117 -4.13 -45.76 1.87
CA ALA A 117 -4.18 -47.20 1.89
C ALA A 117 -3.68 -47.71 3.26
N PRO A 118 -4.35 -48.68 3.90
CA PRO A 118 -3.89 -49.19 5.18
C PRO A 118 -2.54 -49.89 4.98
N VAL A 119 -1.54 -49.47 5.75
CA VAL A 119 -0.24 -50.14 5.83
C VAL A 119 -0.48 -51.56 6.36
N PRO A 120 -0.02 -52.62 5.68
CA PRO A 120 -0.15 -53.97 6.22
C PRO A 120 0.75 -54.09 7.45
N LEU A 121 0.17 -54.49 8.59
CA LEU A 121 0.96 -54.99 9.71
C LEU A 121 1.63 -56.29 9.30
N ALA A 122 2.95 -56.33 9.48
CA ALA A 122 3.73 -57.57 9.49
C ALA A 122 3.38 -58.43 10.71
#